data_AF-A0A2H0IX49-F1
#
_entry.id   AF-A0A2H0IX49-F1
#
_cell.length_a   1.000
_cell.length_b   1.000
_cell.length_c   1.000
_cell.angle_alpha   90.00
_cell.angle_beta   90.00
_cell.angle_gamma   90.00
#
_symmetry.space_group_name_H-M   'P 1'
#
loop_
_entity.id
_entity.type
_entity.pdbx_description
1 polymer ?
#
loop_
_entity_poly.entity_id
_entity_poly.type
_entity_poly.pdbx_seq_one_letter_code
_entity_poly.pdbx_strand_id
1 'polypeptide(L)'
;MGLSVPHVEMVTKLGVSDALTGQGADRICAVRQEFSGVLNTEAVLMFPVQQSLQLVQMMVGDDVPLEQLGEMEQEALAEIGNILLNSVVSGVADVLKLRFEGSLPCVELGPVQDVLCAQGQMTDQVLSVQIDFAIDALQIQGYLVFLLDVASVASLKATVQQFLGTLS
;
A
#
# COMPACT_ATOMS: atom_id res chain seq x y z
N MET A 1 -11.01 -12.83 -3.02
CA MET A 1 -10.10 -11.68 -3.22
C MET A 1 -9.79 -11.57 -4.70
N GLY A 2 -10.33 -10.55 -5.36
CA GLY A 2 -9.94 -10.18 -6.72
C GLY A 2 -8.86 -9.09 -6.66
N LEU A 3 -7.76 -9.29 -7.37
CA LEU A 3 -6.77 -8.25 -7.65
C LEU A 3 -7.00 -7.74 -9.08
N SER A 4 -7.07 -6.42 -9.23
CA SER A 4 -7.12 -5.78 -10.55
C SER A 4 -5.74 -5.78 -11.22
N VAL A 5 -5.69 -5.50 -12.52
CA VAL A 5 -4.42 -5.25 -13.21
C VAL A 5 -3.83 -3.96 -12.65
N PRO A 6 -2.56 -3.96 -12.19
CA PRO A 6 -1.94 -2.77 -11.63
C PRO A 6 -1.89 -1.64 -12.65
N HIS A 7 -2.37 -0.46 -12.26
CA HIS A 7 -2.17 0.77 -13.03
C HIS A 7 -0.85 1.41 -12.62
N VAL A 8 0.03 1.68 -13.59
CA VAL A 8 1.37 2.21 -13.34
C VAL A 8 1.50 3.58 -13.99
N GLU A 9 1.80 4.59 -13.20
CA GLU A 9 1.93 5.97 -13.69
C GLU A 9 2.96 6.79 -12.93
N MET A 10 3.55 7.75 -13.63
CA MET A 10 4.46 8.72 -13.05
C MET A 10 3.67 9.94 -12.60
N VAL A 11 3.52 10.11 -11.28
CA VAL A 11 2.68 11.15 -10.69
C VAL A 11 3.42 11.87 -9.56
N THR A 12 2.86 12.99 -9.10
CA THR A 12 3.27 13.60 -7.84
C THR A 12 2.51 12.96 -6.68
N LYS A 13 3.05 13.05 -5.46
CA LYS A 13 2.30 12.66 -4.26
C LYS A 13 0.97 13.43 -4.13
N LEU A 14 0.93 14.68 -4.59
CA LEU A 14 -0.32 15.44 -4.72
C LEU A 14 -1.31 14.77 -5.67
N GLY A 15 -0.86 14.30 -6.84
CA GLY A 15 -1.72 13.58 -7.78
C GLY A 15 -2.30 12.29 -7.19
N VAL A 16 -1.51 11.55 -6.40
CA VAL A 16 -1.99 10.37 -5.65
C VAL A 16 -3.07 10.78 -4.65
N SER A 17 -2.84 11.87 -3.90
CA SER A 17 -3.83 12.40 -2.96
C SER A 17 -5.12 12.83 -3.65
N ASP A 18 -5.03 13.52 -4.78
CA ASP A 18 -6.17 13.99 -5.55
C ASP A 18 -6.99 12.81 -6.10
N ALA A 19 -6.32 11.73 -6.53
CA ALA A 19 -6.99 10.51 -6.99
C ALA A 19 -7.78 9.84 -5.85
N LEU A 20 -7.17 9.69 -4.67
CA LEU A 20 -7.80 9.07 -3.50
C LEU A 20 -8.98 9.90 -2.96
N THR A 21 -8.81 11.22 -2.87
CA THR A 21 -9.87 12.14 -2.43
C THR A 21 -11.01 12.21 -3.44
N GLY A 22 -10.70 12.16 -4.75
CA GLY A 22 -11.69 12.07 -5.82
C GLY A 22 -12.56 10.81 -5.77
N GLN A 23 -12.08 9.76 -5.11
CA GLN A 23 -12.82 8.51 -4.84
C GLN A 23 -13.60 8.55 -3.50
N GLY A 24 -13.61 9.71 -2.81
CA GLY A 24 -14.36 9.93 -1.57
C GLY A 24 -13.59 9.58 -0.30
N ALA A 25 -12.28 9.36 -0.37
CA ALA A 25 -11.44 9.08 0.80
C ALA A 25 -10.76 10.37 1.29
N ASP A 26 -11.44 11.20 2.08
CA ASP A 26 -10.82 12.41 2.67
C ASP A 26 -9.87 12.08 3.83
N ARG A 27 -10.18 11.01 4.57
CA ARG A 27 -9.38 10.47 5.67
C ARG A 27 -9.14 9.00 5.43
N ILE A 28 -7.89 8.58 5.62
CA ILE A 28 -7.46 7.21 5.40
C ILE A 28 -6.82 6.63 6.65
N CYS A 29 -6.95 5.31 6.76
CA CYS A 29 -6.02 4.46 7.48
C CYS A 29 -4.99 3.97 6.47
N ALA A 30 -3.71 4.21 6.75
CA ALA A 30 -2.60 3.74 5.95
C ALA A 30 -1.74 2.76 6.74
N VAL A 31 -1.38 1.65 6.12
CA VAL A 31 -0.33 0.75 6.60
C VAL A 31 0.86 0.89 5.67
N ARG A 32 1.98 1.33 6.22
CA ARG A 32 3.20 1.64 5.49
C ARG A 32 4.28 0.63 5.82
N GLN A 33 5.01 0.19 4.81
CA GLN A 33 6.18 -0.66 4.99
C GLN A 33 7.26 -0.29 3.98
N GLU A 34 8.49 -0.14 4.47
CA GLU A 34 9.65 0.06 3.62
C GLU A 34 10.18 -1.30 3.17
N PHE A 35 10.49 -1.43 1.89
CA PHE A 35 11.10 -2.61 1.30
C PHE A 35 12.45 -2.23 0.74
N SER A 36 13.47 -3.00 1.11
CA SER A 36 14.85 -2.81 0.68
C SER A 36 15.37 -4.03 -0.09
N GLY A 37 16.35 -3.81 -0.97
CA GLY A 37 16.93 -4.87 -1.79
C GLY A 37 17.65 -4.33 -3.02
N VAL A 38 17.36 -4.92 -4.18
CA VAL A 38 17.88 -4.46 -5.48
C VAL A 38 17.36 -3.06 -5.84
N LEU A 39 16.15 -2.74 -5.36
CA LEU A 39 15.59 -1.40 -5.34
C LEU A 39 14.95 -1.17 -3.98
N ASN A 40 14.91 0.07 -3.53
CA ASN A 40 14.20 0.46 -2.33
C ASN A 40 12.85 1.07 -2.72
N THR A 41 11.81 0.74 -1.97
CA THR A 41 10.50 1.32 -2.22
C THR A 41 9.71 1.34 -0.93
N GLU A 42 8.81 2.31 -0.84
CA GLU A 42 7.81 2.34 0.19
C GLU A 42 6.50 1.82 -0.38
N ALA A 43 5.87 0.87 0.31
CA ALA A 43 4.53 0.42 -0.02
C ALA A 43 3.55 0.97 1.02
N VAL A 44 2.47 1.57 0.53
CA VAL A 44 1.42 2.16 1.36
C VAL A 44 0.10 1.54 0.97
N LEU A 45 -0.48 0.81 1.92
CA LEU A 45 -1.82 0.23 1.82
C LEU A 45 -2.81 1.20 2.47
N MET A 46 -3.81 1.66 1.74
CA MET A 46 -4.72 2.71 2.18
C MET A 46 -6.17 2.26 2.09
N PHE A 47 -6.93 2.59 3.13
CA PHE A 47 -8.37 2.36 3.22
C PHE A 47 -9.07 3.60 3.76
N PRO A 48 -10.31 3.89 3.34
CA PRO A 48 -11.12 4.88 4.03
C PRO A 48 -11.26 4.53 5.52
N VAL A 49 -11.08 5.51 6.42
CA VAL A 49 -11.15 5.27 7.88
C VAL A 49 -12.47 4.62 8.30
N GLN A 50 -13.58 4.93 7.62
CA GLN A 50 -14.88 4.35 7.92
C GLN A 50 -14.92 2.83 7.74
N GLN A 51 -13.99 2.28 6.95
CA GLN A 51 -13.87 0.85 6.66
C GLN A 51 -12.83 0.14 7.55
N SER A 52 -11.98 0.89 8.30
CA SER A 52 -10.94 0.29 9.15
C SER A 52 -11.54 -0.53 10.29
N LEU A 53 -12.58 -0.03 10.95
CA LEU A 53 -13.24 -0.75 12.04
C LEU A 53 -13.87 -2.07 11.59
N GLN A 54 -14.38 -2.13 10.37
CA GLN A 54 -14.94 -3.37 9.81
C GLN A 54 -13.85 -4.42 9.57
N LEU A 55 -12.64 -4.01 9.15
CA LEU A 55 -11.48 -4.90 9.05
C LEU A 55 -11.06 -5.45 10.40
N VAL A 56 -10.99 -4.59 11.41
CA VAL A 56 -10.59 -4.98 12.77
C VAL A 56 -11.62 -5.95 13.36
N GLN A 57 -12.91 -5.64 13.23
CA GLN A 57 -13.98 -6.51 13.74
C GLN A 57 -13.95 -7.91 13.11
N MET A 58 -13.58 -8.03 11.82
CA MET A 58 -13.37 -9.33 11.19
C MET A 58 -12.20 -10.12 11.79
N MET A 59 -11.09 -9.46 12.13
CA MET A 59 -9.92 -10.14 12.70
C MET A 59 -10.16 -10.63 14.12
N VAL A 60 -10.78 -9.78 14.94
CA VAL A 60 -10.92 -10.02 16.37
C VAL A 60 -12.18 -10.85 16.67
N GLY A 61 -13.18 -10.79 15.77
CA GLY A 61 -14.46 -11.49 15.88
C GLY A 61 -15.58 -10.60 16.40
N ASP A 62 -16.82 -10.91 15.99
CA ASP A 62 -18.02 -10.10 16.28
C ASP A 62 -18.36 -10.00 17.77
N ASP A 63 -17.82 -10.90 18.59
CA ASP A 63 -18.08 -10.96 20.04
C ASP A 63 -17.27 -9.93 20.85
N VAL A 64 -16.31 -9.23 20.23
CA VAL A 64 -15.50 -8.22 20.93
C VAL A 64 -16.22 -6.87 20.95
N PRO A 65 -16.46 -6.30 22.15
CA PRO A 65 -17.09 -4.98 22.28
C PRO A 65 -16.31 -3.89 21.57
N LEU A 66 -17.02 -2.95 20.95
CA LEU A 66 -16.43 -1.81 20.24
C LEU A 66 -15.45 -1.00 21.13
N GLU A 67 -15.70 -0.94 22.44
CA GLU A 67 -14.82 -0.22 23.37
C GLU A 67 -13.43 -0.86 23.52
N GLN A 68 -13.29 -2.17 23.26
CA GLN A 68 -12.02 -2.91 23.31
C GLN A 68 -11.31 -2.94 21.95
N LEU A 69 -12.06 -2.74 20.85
CA LEU A 69 -11.49 -2.70 19.50
C LEU A 69 -10.52 -1.55 19.32
N GLY A 70 -10.72 -0.40 19.98
CA GLY A 70 -9.83 0.74 19.85
C GLY A 70 -8.39 0.47 20.31
N GLU A 71 -8.19 -0.38 21.33
CA GLU A 71 -6.86 -0.77 21.81
C GLU A 71 -6.19 -1.78 20.85
N MET A 72 -6.98 -2.62 20.18
CA MET A 72 -6.51 -3.64 19.24
C MET A 72 -6.48 -3.18 17.78
N GLU A 73 -7.07 -2.02 17.47
CA GLU A 73 -7.28 -1.54 16.11
C GLU A 73 -5.96 -1.39 15.37
N GLN A 74 -4.98 -0.73 15.97
CA GLN A 74 -3.68 -0.53 15.33
C GLN A 74 -2.95 -1.85 15.09
N GLU A 75 -2.98 -2.78 16.04
CA GLU A 75 -2.30 -4.08 15.91
C GLU A 75 -2.95 -4.95 14.84
N ALA A 76 -4.28 -5.01 14.81
CA ALA A 76 -5.03 -5.76 13.81
C ALA A 76 -4.83 -5.17 12.40
N LEU A 77 -4.86 -3.85 12.26
CA LEU A 77 -4.60 -3.18 10.98
C LEU A 77 -3.15 -3.39 10.52
N ALA A 78 -2.19 -3.32 11.43
CA ALA A 78 -0.79 -3.62 11.13
C ALA A 78 -0.62 -5.05 10.62
N GLU A 79 -1.27 -6.03 11.25
CA GLU A 79 -1.17 -7.44 10.87
C GLU A 79 -1.80 -7.71 9.49
N ILE A 80 -3.02 -7.21 9.23
CA ILE A 80 -3.63 -7.30 7.90
C ILE A 80 -2.76 -6.61 6.85
N GLY A 81 -2.29 -5.40 7.16
CA GLY A 81 -1.48 -4.65 6.22
C GLY A 81 -0.18 -5.37 5.90
N ASN A 82 0.49 -5.94 6.91
CA ASN A 82 1.68 -6.77 6.72
C ASN A 82 1.41 -7.98 5.81
N ILE A 83 0.33 -8.72 6.04
CA ILE A 83 -0.06 -9.87 5.21
C ILE A 83 -0.31 -9.44 3.76
N LEU A 84 -1.09 -8.38 3.55
CA LEU A 84 -1.46 -7.91 2.21
C LEU A 84 -0.25 -7.33 1.46
N LEU A 85 0.54 -6.48 2.12
CA LEU A 85 1.74 -5.88 1.56
C LEU A 85 2.75 -6.96 1.17
N ASN A 86 3.05 -7.90 2.06
CA ASN A 86 3.98 -8.99 1.76
C ASN A 86 3.46 -9.89 0.64
N SER A 87 2.15 -10.18 0.58
CA SER A 87 1.57 -10.99 -0.50
C SER A 87 1.75 -10.35 -1.87
N VAL A 88 1.49 -9.04 -1.98
CA VAL A 88 1.66 -8.32 -3.24
C VAL A 88 3.14 -8.18 -3.60
N VAL A 89 3.98 -7.77 -2.65
CA VAL A 89 5.42 -7.60 -2.88
C VAL A 89 6.08 -8.92 -3.26
N SER A 90 5.76 -10.02 -2.59
CA SER A 90 6.25 -11.35 -2.97
C SER A 90 5.81 -11.73 -4.38
N GLY A 91 4.55 -11.46 -4.76
CA GLY A 91 4.09 -11.69 -6.12
C GLY A 91 4.89 -10.91 -7.17
N VAL A 92 5.15 -9.62 -6.92
CA VAL A 92 6.00 -8.80 -7.81
C VAL A 92 7.44 -9.31 -7.84
N ALA A 93 7.99 -9.66 -6.67
CA ALA A 93 9.35 -10.17 -6.53
C ALA A 93 9.53 -11.50 -7.29
N ASP A 94 8.56 -12.40 -7.24
CA ASP A 94 8.59 -13.70 -7.90
C ASP A 94 8.58 -13.59 -9.43
N VAL A 95 7.80 -12.62 -9.95
CA VAL A 95 7.75 -12.32 -11.39
C VAL A 95 9.06 -11.71 -11.85
N LEU A 96 9.57 -10.70 -11.14
CA LEU A 96 10.79 -9.98 -11.50
C LEU A 96 12.08 -10.68 -11.05
N LYS A 97 11.98 -11.83 -10.37
CA LYS A 97 13.10 -12.55 -9.74
C LYS A 97 13.92 -11.67 -8.79
N LEU A 98 13.25 -10.77 -8.08
CA LEU A 98 13.82 -9.90 -7.06
C LEU A 98 13.73 -10.52 -5.67
N ARG A 99 14.49 -9.96 -4.74
CA ARG A 99 14.34 -10.20 -3.30
C ARG A 99 14.18 -8.86 -2.60
N PHE A 100 13.20 -8.79 -1.72
CA PHE A 100 12.95 -7.65 -0.86
C PHE A 100 13.00 -8.09 0.60
N GLU A 101 13.54 -7.22 1.44
CA GLU A 101 13.44 -7.30 2.90
C GLU A 101 12.55 -6.15 3.36
N GLY A 102 11.42 -6.50 3.98
CA GLY A 102 10.45 -5.54 4.51
C GLY A 102 10.77 -5.11 5.93
N SER A 103 10.52 -3.84 6.25
CA SER A 103 10.47 -3.33 7.62
C SER A 103 9.24 -3.86 8.37
N LEU A 104 9.10 -3.49 9.64
CA LEU A 104 7.81 -3.61 10.32
C LEU A 104 6.80 -2.63 9.72
N PRO A 105 5.50 -2.99 9.70
CA PRO A 105 4.44 -2.08 9.27
C PRO A 105 4.26 -0.93 10.28
N CYS A 106 3.96 0.26 9.79
CA CYS A 106 3.53 1.41 10.59
C CYS A 106 2.10 1.80 10.20
N VAL A 107 1.22 2.01 11.17
CA VAL A 107 -0.16 2.42 10.94
C VAL A 107 -0.31 3.92 11.17
N GLU A 108 -0.84 4.62 10.18
CA GLU A 108 -1.07 6.07 10.20
C GLU A 108 -2.55 6.35 9.90
N LEU A 109 -3.16 7.22 10.70
CA LEU A 109 -4.56 7.63 10.57
C LEU A 109 -4.63 9.14 10.39
N GLY A 110 -5.19 9.62 9.29
CA GLY A 110 -5.21 11.05 9.03
C GLY A 110 -5.82 11.45 7.69
N PRO A 111 -5.84 12.75 7.40
CA PRO A 111 -6.08 13.25 6.05
C PRO A 111 -5.06 12.65 5.08
N VAL A 112 -5.50 12.31 3.86
CA VAL A 112 -4.64 11.67 2.84
C VAL A 112 -3.33 12.43 2.62
N GLN A 113 -3.43 13.76 2.57
CA GLN A 113 -2.31 14.66 2.34
C GLN A 113 -1.24 14.53 3.44
N ASP A 114 -1.66 14.51 4.70
CA ASP A 114 -0.77 14.45 5.86
C ASP A 114 -0.03 13.11 5.89
N VAL A 115 -0.75 12.03 5.59
CA VAL A 115 -0.20 10.67 5.52
C VAL A 115 0.80 10.53 4.37
N LEU A 116 0.50 11.06 3.18
CA LEU A 116 1.44 10.99 2.04
C LEU A 116 2.65 11.92 2.20
N CYS A 117 2.50 13.03 2.93
CA CYS A 117 3.57 13.96 3.28
C CYS A 117 4.49 13.48 4.41
N ALA A 118 4.14 12.41 5.13
CA ALA A 118 4.90 11.95 6.29
C ALA A 118 6.39 11.77 6.00
N GLN A 119 6.73 11.43 4.76
CA GLN A 119 8.08 11.48 4.21
C GLN A 119 8.13 12.32 2.94
N GLY A 120 9.01 13.32 2.84
CA GLY A 120 9.20 14.13 1.62
C GLY A 120 8.17 15.25 1.42
N GLN A 121 7.94 15.64 0.16
CA GLN A 121 7.04 16.75 -0.22
C GLN A 121 5.94 16.28 -1.19
N MET A 122 4.77 16.92 -1.16
CA MET A 122 3.67 16.62 -2.11
C MET A 122 4.08 16.78 -3.58
N THR A 123 5.09 17.60 -3.85
CA THR A 123 5.60 17.89 -5.18
C THR A 123 6.57 16.84 -5.71
N ASP A 124 6.99 15.89 -4.88
CA ASP A 124 7.92 14.84 -5.28
C ASP A 124 7.28 13.92 -6.32
N GLN A 125 8.02 13.65 -7.40
CA GLN A 125 7.59 12.66 -8.39
C GLN A 125 7.89 11.25 -7.90
N VAL A 126 6.88 10.40 -7.97
CA VAL A 126 6.86 9.02 -7.47
C VAL A 126 6.20 8.12 -8.50
N LEU A 127 6.83 6.98 -8.81
CA LEU A 127 6.19 6.01 -9.69
C LEU A 127 5.13 5.30 -8.86
N SER A 128 3.88 5.67 -9.10
CA SER A 128 2.73 5.05 -8.45
C SER A 128 2.38 3.77 -9.19
N VAL A 129 2.34 2.67 -8.45
CA VAL A 129 1.72 1.42 -8.89
C VAL A 129 0.48 1.23 -8.03
N GLN A 130 -0.68 1.52 -8.60
CA GLN A 130 -1.96 1.41 -7.94
C GLN A 130 -2.56 0.02 -8.19
N ILE A 131 -2.95 -0.64 -7.11
CA ILE A 131 -3.72 -1.88 -7.16
C ILE A 131 -4.99 -1.67 -6.35
N ASP A 132 -6.13 -1.77 -7.03
CA ASP A 132 -7.42 -1.84 -6.37
C ASP A 132 -7.66 -3.30 -5.98
N PHE A 133 -7.97 -3.51 -4.70
CA PHE A 133 -8.30 -4.82 -4.18
C PHE A 133 -9.64 -4.79 -3.46
N ALA A 134 -10.36 -5.90 -3.59
CA ALA A 134 -11.63 -6.11 -2.93
C ALA A 134 -11.53 -7.30 -1.97
N ILE A 135 -11.95 -7.05 -0.72
CA ILE A 135 -12.15 -8.10 0.27
C ILE A 135 -13.62 -8.49 0.22
N ASP A 136 -13.93 -9.58 -0.51
CA ASP A 136 -15.30 -9.99 -0.87
C ASP A 136 -16.25 -10.11 0.33
N ALA A 137 -15.72 -10.47 1.51
CA ALA A 137 -16.50 -10.60 2.74
C ALA A 137 -17.08 -9.26 3.25
N LEU A 138 -16.46 -8.12 2.92
CA LEU A 138 -16.82 -6.80 3.47
C LEU A 138 -17.04 -5.71 2.40
N GLN A 139 -16.88 -6.02 1.11
CA GLN A 139 -16.91 -5.02 0.02
C GLN A 139 -15.92 -3.87 0.25
N ILE A 140 -14.82 -4.14 0.94
CA ILE A 140 -13.80 -3.14 1.23
C ILE A 140 -12.94 -2.94 0.00
N GLN A 141 -12.86 -1.68 -0.42
CA GLN A 141 -11.97 -1.23 -1.48
C GLN A 141 -10.79 -0.53 -0.84
N GLY A 142 -9.61 -1.05 -1.08
CA GLY A 142 -8.38 -0.40 -0.68
C GLY A 142 -7.49 -0.14 -1.88
N TYR A 143 -6.52 0.75 -1.65
CA TYR A 143 -5.53 1.16 -2.61
C TYR A 143 -4.17 0.76 -2.09
N LEU A 144 -3.44 -0.03 -2.87
CA LEU A 144 -2.03 -0.23 -2.62
C LEU A 144 -1.24 0.64 -3.58
N VAL A 145 -0.38 1.49 -3.03
CA VAL A 145 0.52 2.34 -3.80
C VAL A 145 1.96 2.01 -3.43
N PHE A 146 2.76 1.75 -4.45
CA PHE A 146 4.21 1.74 -4.33
C PHE A 146 4.75 3.14 -4.64
N LEU A 147 5.60 3.67 -3.79
CA LEU A 147 6.28 4.95 -3.97
C LEU A 147 7.75 4.66 -4.20
N LEU A 148 8.21 4.96 -5.41
CA LEU A 148 9.61 4.82 -5.81
C LEU A 148 10.17 6.22 -6.11
N ASP A 149 11.33 6.51 -5.52
CA ASP A 149 12.10 7.68 -5.88
C ASP A 149 12.75 7.54 -7.27
N VAL A 150 13.31 8.64 -7.78
CA VAL A 150 13.89 8.68 -9.13
C VAL A 150 15.00 7.63 -9.33
N ALA A 151 15.81 7.38 -8.30
CA ALA A 151 16.88 6.39 -8.35
C ALA A 151 16.31 4.96 -8.47
N SER A 152 15.30 4.65 -7.66
CA SER A 152 14.66 3.33 -7.63
C SER A 152 13.84 3.06 -8.90
N VAL A 153 13.27 4.10 -9.52
CA VAL A 153 12.67 4.01 -10.85
C VAL A 153 13.69 3.62 -11.92
N ALA A 154 14.91 4.18 -11.87
CA ALA A 154 15.97 3.81 -12.79
C ALA A 154 16.40 2.35 -12.59
N SER A 155 16.54 1.90 -11.33
CA SER A 155 16.82 0.51 -11.00
C SER A 155 15.72 -0.43 -11.50
N LEU A 156 14.44 -0.10 -11.27
CA LEU A 156 13.30 -0.89 -11.76
C LEU A 156 13.32 -1.05 -13.28
N LYS A 157 13.57 0.05 -14.02
CA LYS A 157 13.68 0.01 -15.48
C LYS A 157 14.79 -0.94 -15.94
N ALA A 158 15.97 -0.87 -15.31
CA ALA A 158 17.08 -1.75 -15.63
C ALA A 158 16.74 -3.23 -15.35
N THR A 159 16.10 -3.52 -14.21
CA THR A 159 15.64 -4.87 -13.87
C THR A 159 14.63 -5.41 -14.88
N VAL A 160 13.61 -4.62 -15.24
CA VAL A 160 12.60 -5.03 -16.22
C VAL A 160 13.23 -5.29 -17.59
N GLN A 161 14.16 -4.44 -18.03
CA GLN A 161 14.89 -4.66 -19.29
C GLN A 161 15.71 -5.96 -19.27
N GLN A 162 16.40 -6.24 -18.16
CA GLN A 162 17.14 -7.48 -17.99
C GLN A 162 16.20 -8.69 -18.04
N PHE A 163 15.08 -8.64 -17.33
CA PHE A 163 14.08 -9.71 -17.33
C PHE A 163 13.54 -9.99 -18.75
N LEU A 164 13.16 -8.97 -19.50
CA LEU A 164 12.70 -9.12 -20.89
C LEU A 164 13.77 -9.74 -21.79
N GLY A 165 15.05 -9.39 -21.56
CA GLY A 165 16.18 -10.03 -22.24
C GLY A 165 16.35 -11.52 -21.95
N THR A 166 15.88 -12.01 -20.79
CA THR A 166 15.91 -13.46 -20.46
C THR A 166 14.78 -14.26 -21.08
N LEU A 167 13.74 -13.59 -21.59
CA LEU A 167 12.61 -14.20 -22.31
C LEU A 167 12.85 -14.28 -23.83
N SER A 168 13.97 -13.73 -24.30
CA SER A 168 14.41 -13.68 -25.70
C SER A 168 15.39 -14.83 -26.00
#